data_AF-A0A2W7GW07-F1
#
_entry.id   AF-A0A2W7GW07-F1
#
_cell.length_a   1.000
_cell.length_b   1.000
_cell.length_c   1.000
_cell.angle_alpha   90.00
_cell.angle_beta   90.00
_cell.angle_gamma   90.00
#
_symmetry.space_group_name_H-M   'P 1'
#
loop_
_entity.id
_entity.type
_entity.pdbx_description
1 polymer ?
#
loop_
_entity_poly.entity_id
_entity_poly.type
_entity_poly.pdbx_seq_one_letter_code
_entity_poly.pdbx_strand_id
1 'polypeptide(L)'
;MAKVLNAQKQKDTRTLKYDPENDSLTRTIEQFQKYRKSAKFYKDYSEMEIFSFFKAITFMGIIDEKNKEQVEQTIKRQNKIRLKYNKYIEYEKWSDSPLSDKTKPFSLTKRIVIISVFVLIIITMLLIIIGLNKWW
;
A
#
# COMPACT_ATOMS: atom_id res chain seq x y z
N MET A 1 -60.90 53.18 -0.42
CA MET A 1 -59.54 53.01 -0.97
C MET A 1 -58.67 52.34 0.08
N ALA A 2 -58.32 51.06 -0.12
CA ALA A 2 -57.46 50.33 0.80
C ALA A 2 -56.03 50.89 0.70
N LYS A 3 -55.52 51.46 1.79
CA LYS A 3 -54.16 51.95 1.90
C LYS A 3 -53.25 50.73 2.01
N VAL A 4 -52.66 50.29 0.89
CA VAL A 4 -51.66 49.22 0.88
C VAL A 4 -50.43 49.75 1.60
N LEU A 5 -50.30 49.42 2.89
CA LEU A 5 -49.04 49.58 3.61
C LEU A 5 -48.09 48.53 3.05
N ASN A 6 -47.24 48.95 2.11
CA ASN A 6 -46.03 48.19 1.79
C ASN A 6 -45.15 48.23 3.04
N ALA A 7 -45.36 47.28 3.95
CA ALA A 7 -44.44 46.97 5.02
C ALA A 7 -43.15 46.45 4.36
N GLN A 8 -42.28 47.39 4.02
CA GLN A 8 -40.94 47.09 3.58
C GLN A 8 -40.26 46.45 4.80
N LYS A 9 -40.23 45.11 4.83
CA LYS A 9 -39.46 44.35 5.81
C LYS A 9 -38.08 44.98 5.81
N GLN A 10 -37.75 45.64 6.92
CA GLN A 10 -36.44 46.20 7.18
C GLN A 10 -35.47 45.05 7.00
N LYS A 11 -34.84 44.95 5.82
CA LYS A 11 -33.82 43.94 5.56
C LYS A 11 -32.71 44.29 6.52
N ASP A 12 -32.57 43.49 7.56
CA ASP A 12 -31.58 43.66 8.60
C ASP A 12 -30.22 43.87 7.92
N THR A 13 -29.76 45.12 7.85
CA THR A 13 -28.48 45.51 7.24
C THR A 13 -27.34 45.26 8.22
N ARG A 14 -27.44 44.22 9.04
CA ARG A 14 -26.29 43.68 9.73
C ARG A 14 -25.37 43.14 8.64
N THR A 15 -24.39 43.94 8.27
CA THR A 15 -23.17 43.44 7.66
C THR A 15 -22.68 42.33 8.58
N LEU A 16 -22.90 41.07 8.18
CA LEU A 16 -22.16 39.93 8.71
C LEU A 16 -20.70 40.26 8.41
N LYS A 17 -20.03 40.95 9.35
CA LYS A 17 -18.57 41.04 9.34
C LYS A 17 -18.14 39.59 9.50
N TYR A 18 -17.80 38.97 8.38
CA TYR A 18 -17.17 37.66 8.38
C TYR A 18 -15.89 37.81 9.18
N ASP A 19 -15.92 37.27 10.39
CA ASP A 19 -14.79 37.22 11.28
C ASP A 19 -14.25 35.78 11.22
N PRO A 20 -13.18 35.55 10.43
CA PRO A 20 -12.62 34.21 10.27
C PRO A 20 -12.11 33.61 11.59
N GLU A 21 -11.80 34.44 12.60
CA GLU A 21 -11.37 33.93 13.91
C GLU A 21 -12.55 33.34 14.69
N ASN A 22 -13.69 34.03 14.70
CA ASN A 22 -14.92 33.54 15.34
C ASN A 22 -15.48 32.27 14.67
N ASP A 23 -15.34 32.15 13.35
CA ASP A 23 -15.74 30.95 12.60
C ASP A 23 -14.83 29.76 12.97
N SER A 24 -13.52 30.00 13.14
CA SER A 24 -12.56 28.97 13.55
C SER A 24 -12.82 28.43 14.96
N LEU A 25 -13.22 29.31 15.89
CA LEU A 25 -13.50 28.97 17.28
C LEU A 25 -14.82 28.21 17.39
N THR A 26 -15.88 28.70 16.74
CA THR A 26 -17.18 28.02 16.65
C THR A 26 -17.02 26.62 16.09
N ARG A 27 -16.28 26.47 14.99
CA ARG A 27 -16.01 25.15 14.38
C ARG A 27 -15.27 24.21 15.33
N THR A 28 -14.29 24.72 16.07
CA THR A 28 -13.53 23.91 17.06
C THR A 28 -14.44 23.42 18.18
N ILE A 29 -15.33 24.29 18.67
CA ILE A 29 -16.30 23.94 19.71
C ILE A 29 -17.27 22.86 19.20
N GLU A 30 -17.80 23.01 17.99
CA GLU A 30 -18.69 22.01 17.38
C GLU A 30 -18.01 20.65 17.22
N GLN A 31 -16.75 20.65 16.75
CA GLN A 31 -15.96 19.42 16.62
C GLN A 31 -15.69 18.77 17.97
N PHE A 32 -15.37 19.54 19.00
CA PHE A 32 -15.18 19.03 20.36
C PHE A 32 -16.48 18.41 20.90
N GLN A 33 -17.62 19.08 20.74
CA GLN A 33 -18.91 18.55 21.19
C GLN A 33 -19.28 17.26 20.47
N LYS A 34 -18.98 17.15 19.17
CA LYS A 34 -19.17 15.93 18.40
C LYS A 34 -18.25 14.80 18.88
N TYR A 35 -16.98 15.10 19.15
CA TYR A 35 -16.03 14.15 19.70
C TYR A 35 -16.49 13.64 21.07
N ARG A 36 -16.83 14.53 22.00
CA ARG A 36 -17.31 14.18 23.35
C ARG A 36 -18.55 13.27 23.32
N LYS A 37 -19.49 13.51 22.40
CA LYS A 37 -20.71 12.70 22.26
C LYS A 37 -20.48 11.32 21.65
N SER A 38 -19.45 11.16 20.81
CA SER A 38 -19.19 9.93 20.05
C SER A 38 -18.09 9.06 20.67
N ALA A 39 -17.18 9.66 21.42
CA ALA A 39 -16.08 8.96 22.07
C ALA A 39 -16.59 8.10 23.23
N LYS A 40 -16.10 6.85 23.27
CA LYS A 40 -16.33 5.92 24.38
C LYS A 40 -15.10 5.94 25.27
N PHE A 41 -15.30 6.27 26.54
CA PHE A 41 -14.24 6.30 27.54
C PHE A 41 -14.36 5.10 28.47
N TYR A 42 -13.22 4.55 28.88
CA TYR A 42 -13.19 3.40 29.80
C TYR A 42 -13.37 3.81 31.27
N LYS A 43 -13.21 5.10 31.57
CA LYS A 43 -13.38 5.75 32.86
C LYS A 43 -14.10 7.07 32.67
N ASP A 44 -14.68 7.57 33.76
CA ASP A 44 -15.22 8.92 33.78
C ASP A 44 -14.08 9.93 33.84
N TYR A 45 -14.00 10.75 32.79
CA TYR A 45 -13.04 11.83 32.67
C TYR A 45 -13.73 13.17 32.84
N SER A 46 -13.01 14.13 33.38
CA SER A 46 -13.45 15.53 33.37
C SER A 46 -13.51 16.07 31.94
N GLU A 47 -14.35 17.07 31.70
CA GLU A 47 -14.45 17.71 30.39
C GLU A 47 -13.11 18.30 29.92
N MET A 48 -12.29 18.77 30.86
CA MET A 48 -10.95 19.29 30.58
C MET A 48 -10.00 18.19 30.08
N GLU A 49 -10.03 17.01 30.70
CA GLU A 49 -9.23 15.86 30.25
C GLU A 49 -9.68 15.41 28.85
N ILE A 50 -10.99 15.33 28.61
CA ILE A 50 -11.54 14.98 27.30
C ILE A 50 -11.12 16.01 26.24
N PHE A 51 -11.11 17.30 26.59
CA PHE A 51 -10.64 18.37 25.71
C PHE A 51 -9.14 18.25 25.42
N SER A 52 -8.33 17.85 26.41
CA SER A 52 -6.90 17.61 26.20
C SER A 52 -6.64 16.48 25.20
N PHE A 53 -7.42 15.38 25.27
CA PHE A 53 -7.34 14.28 24.31
C PHE A 53 -7.76 14.73 22.91
N PHE A 54 -8.86 15.48 22.80
CA PHE A 54 -9.30 16.07 21.54
C PHE A 54 -8.23 16.95 20.89
N LYS A 55 -7.59 17.82 21.67
CA LYS A 55 -6.49 18.68 21.20
C LYS A 55 -5.29 17.87 20.71
N ALA A 56 -4.92 16.81 21.42
CA ALA A 56 -3.82 15.95 21.03
C ALA A 56 -4.11 15.23 19.70
N ILE A 57 -5.31 14.66 19.56
CA ILE A 57 -5.74 13.94 18.35
C ILE A 57 -5.76 14.88 17.14
N THR A 58 -6.37 16.06 17.30
CA THR A 58 -6.43 17.06 16.22
C THR A 58 -5.05 17.55 15.82
N PHE A 59 -4.15 17.77 16.79
CA PHE A 59 -2.76 18.12 16.50
C PHE A 59 -2.04 17.01 15.73
N MET A 60 -2.15 15.76 16.16
CA MET A 60 -1.57 14.61 15.44
C MET A 60 -2.07 14.54 14.00
N GLY A 61 -3.39 14.69 13.78
CA GLY A 61 -3.97 14.70 12.43
C GLY A 61 -3.42 15.82 11.55
N ILE A 62 -3.25 17.03 12.09
CA ILE A 62 -2.66 18.17 11.34
C ILE A 62 -1.20 17.90 10.99
N ILE A 63 -0.42 17.33 11.92
CA ILE A 63 0.99 17.00 11.70
C ILE A 63 1.11 15.88 10.65
N ASP A 64 0.27 14.86 10.72
CA ASP A 64 0.23 13.77 9.75
C ASP A 64 -0.13 14.28 8.35
N GLU A 65 -1.11 15.19 8.24
CA GLU A 65 -1.48 15.79 6.96
C GLU A 65 -0.33 16.61 6.35
N LYS A 66 0.35 17.41 7.17
CA LYS A 66 1.53 18.19 6.74
C LYS A 66 2.69 17.29 6.31
N ASN A 67 2.88 16.16 6.97
CA ASN A 67 3.98 15.25 6.71
C ASN A 67 3.64 14.15 5.68
N LYS A 68 2.40 14.10 5.19
CA LYS A 68 1.89 13.05 4.31
C LYS A 68 2.77 12.83 3.07
N GLU A 69 3.21 13.92 2.43
CA GLU A 69 4.07 13.84 1.25
C GLU A 69 5.45 13.27 1.58
N GLN A 70 6.05 13.69 2.70
CA GLN A 70 7.36 13.19 3.15
C GLN A 70 7.28 11.70 3.53
N VAL A 71 6.19 11.29 4.17
CA VAL A 71 5.91 9.88 4.48
C VAL A 71 5.79 9.08 3.19
N GLU A 72 5.05 9.56 2.19
CA GLU A 72 4.90 8.86 0.91
C GLU A 72 6.22 8.74 0.15
N GLN A 73 7.02 9.81 0.10
CA GLN A 73 8.35 9.80 -0.50
C GLN A 73 9.29 8.82 0.22
N THR A 74 9.22 8.79 1.56
CA THR A 74 10.01 7.86 2.38
C THR A 74 9.60 6.41 2.13
N ILE A 75 8.29 6.12 2.06
CA ILE A 75 7.76 4.79 1.71
C ILE A 75 8.24 4.38 0.32
N LYS A 76 8.18 5.27 -0.68
CA LYS A 76 8.70 5.00 -2.04
C LYS A 76 10.20 4.67 -1.99
N ARG A 77 10.99 5.42 -1.23
CA ARG A 77 12.43 5.17 -1.06
C ARG A 77 12.70 3.83 -0.37
N GLN A 78 12.01 3.54 0.73
CA GLN A 78 12.14 2.27 1.45
C GLN A 78 11.71 1.09 0.57
N ASN A 79 10.62 1.23 -0.19
CA ASN A 79 10.19 0.21 -1.16
C ASN A 79 11.22 -0.02 -2.26
N LYS A 80 11.85 1.04 -2.77
CA LYS A 80 12.93 0.93 -3.76
C LYS A 80 14.15 0.20 -3.18
N ILE A 81 14.53 0.50 -1.93
CA ILE A 81 15.60 -0.21 -1.21
C ILE A 81 15.20 -1.67 -1.03
N ARG A 82 14.00 -1.94 -0.51
CA ARG A 82 13.48 -3.30 -0.34
C ARG A 82 13.50 -4.07 -1.65
N LEU A 83 13.03 -3.51 -2.76
CA LEU A 83 13.07 -4.17 -4.08
C LEU A 83 14.51 -4.43 -4.56
N LYS A 84 15.43 -3.49 -4.31
CA LYS A 84 16.85 -3.66 -4.63
C LYS A 84 17.47 -4.82 -3.84
N TYR A 85 17.14 -4.93 -2.55
CA TYR A 85 17.74 -5.91 -1.64
C TYR A 85 16.94 -7.20 -1.49
N ASN A 86 15.67 -7.27 -1.92
CA ASN A 86 14.85 -8.48 -1.92
C ASN A 86 15.42 -9.59 -2.81
N LYS A 87 16.24 -9.23 -3.81
CA LYS A 87 16.97 -10.21 -4.63
C LYS A 87 18.11 -10.89 -3.86
N TYR A 88 18.55 -10.30 -2.75
CA TYR A 88 19.69 -10.75 -1.95
C TYR A 88 19.26 -11.32 -0.59
N ILE A 89 18.00 -11.13 -0.20
CA ILE A 89 17.42 -11.69 1.02
C ILE A 89 16.69 -12.96 0.59
N GLU A 90 17.33 -14.09 0.94
CA GLU A 90 16.84 -15.47 0.86
C GLU A 90 16.76 -16.09 -0.54
N TYR A 91 17.93 -16.48 -1.02
CA TYR A 91 18.06 -17.74 -1.73
C TYR A 91 18.94 -18.66 -0.91
N GLU A 92 18.32 -19.51 -0.09
CA GLU A 92 18.99 -20.61 0.62
C GLU A 92 19.72 -21.54 -0.38
N LYS A 93 19.29 -21.54 -1.65
CA LYS A 93 19.94 -22.21 -2.77
C LYS A 93 19.98 -21.26 -3.97
N TRP A 94 21.17 -21.06 -4.55
CA TRP A 94 21.45 -20.21 -5.72
C TRP A 94 20.51 -20.43 -6.94
N SER A 95 19.78 -21.55 -7.00
CA SER A 95 18.85 -21.91 -8.08
C SER A 95 17.58 -21.06 -8.15
N ASP A 96 17.20 -20.40 -7.06
CA ASP A 96 15.87 -19.80 -6.93
C ASP A 96 15.81 -18.31 -7.31
N SER A 97 16.96 -17.71 -7.69
CA SER A 97 17.05 -16.32 -8.17
C SER A 97 15.97 -16.01 -9.23
N PRO A 98 15.27 -14.85 -9.19
CA PRO A 98 14.24 -14.54 -10.16
C PRO A 98 14.83 -14.13 -11.52
N LEU A 99 16.16 -14.01 -11.58
CA LEU A 99 17.00 -13.80 -12.77
C LEU A 99 17.76 -15.06 -13.16
N SER A 100 17.65 -16.15 -12.38
CA SER A 100 18.10 -17.46 -12.84
C SER A 100 17.14 -17.88 -13.94
N ASP A 101 17.66 -18.04 -15.16
CA ASP A 101 16.93 -18.74 -16.20
C ASP A 101 16.64 -20.12 -15.64
N LYS A 102 15.43 -20.32 -15.11
CA LYS A 102 14.91 -21.65 -14.82
C LYS A 102 15.10 -22.41 -16.13
N THR A 103 15.99 -23.40 -16.15
CA THR A 103 16.11 -24.31 -17.28
C THR A 103 14.72 -24.91 -17.45
N LYS A 104 13.98 -24.40 -18.44
CA LYS A 104 12.61 -24.86 -18.68
C LYS A 104 12.69 -26.38 -18.76
N PRO A 105 11.91 -27.13 -17.97
CA PRO A 105 11.92 -28.57 -18.10
C PRO A 105 11.66 -28.88 -19.57
N PHE A 106 12.56 -29.66 -20.19
CA PHE A 106 12.38 -30.06 -21.57
C PHE A 106 10.97 -30.61 -21.73
N SER A 107 10.26 -30.20 -22.78
CA SER A 107 8.94 -30.76 -23.09
C SER A 107 9.04 -32.28 -23.10
N LEU A 108 7.97 -32.98 -22.71
CA LEU A 108 7.95 -34.46 -22.65
C LEU A 108 8.50 -35.08 -23.95
N THR A 109 8.18 -34.48 -25.09
CA THR A 109 8.71 -34.84 -26.41
C THR A 109 10.23 -34.67 -26.53
N LYS A 110 10.80 -33.53 -26.14
CA LYS A 110 12.25 -33.30 -26.18
C LYS A 110 13.00 -34.23 -25.24
N ARG A 111 12.44 -34.53 -24.07
CA ARG A 111 13.01 -35.49 -23.13
C ARG A 111 13.04 -36.91 -23.72
N ILE A 112 11.97 -37.33 -24.38
CA ILE A 112 11.91 -38.63 -25.08
C ILE A 112 12.93 -38.70 -26.23
N VAL A 113 13.06 -37.62 -27.01
CA VAL A 113 14.06 -37.55 -28.11
C VAL A 113 15.48 -37.67 -27.57
N ILE A 114 15.83 -36.95 -26.50
CA ILE A 114 17.17 -37.02 -25.90
C ILE A 114 17.47 -38.44 -25.39
N ILE A 115 16.52 -39.07 -24.70
CA ILE A 115 16.67 -40.44 -24.20
C ILE A 115 16.82 -41.42 -25.39
N SER A 116 16.00 -41.28 -26.42
CA SER A 116 16.04 -42.13 -27.61
C SER A 116 17.37 -42.04 -28.34
N VAL A 117 17.91 -40.83 -28.55
CA VAL A 117 19.21 -40.63 -29.18
C VAL A 117 20.33 -41.28 -28.36
N PHE A 118 20.30 -41.13 -27.04
CA PHE A 118 21.31 -41.73 -26.17
C PHE A 118 21.30 -43.26 -26.21
N VAL A 119 20.12 -43.87 -26.20
CA VAL A 119 19.97 -45.33 -26.34
C VAL A 119 20.48 -45.81 -27.70
N LEU A 120 20.21 -45.06 -28.77
CA LEU A 120 20.69 -45.37 -30.13
C LEU A 120 22.23 -45.37 -30.18
N ILE A 121 22.89 -44.40 -29.55
CA ILE A 121 24.36 -44.34 -29.47
C ILE A 121 24.91 -45.59 -28.77
N ILE A 122 24.30 -46.02 -27.67
CA ILE A 122 24.72 -47.24 -26.95
C ILE A 122 24.58 -48.48 -27.83
N ILE A 123 23.46 -48.61 -28.56
CA ILE A 123 23.24 -49.73 -29.49
C ILE A 123 24.30 -49.72 -30.59
N THR A 124 24.62 -48.56 -31.16
CA THR A 124 25.66 -48.45 -32.19
C THR A 124 27.05 -48.83 -31.65
N MET A 125 27.40 -48.41 -30.43
CA MET A 125 28.66 -48.86 -29.81
C MET A 125 28.70 -50.37 -29.61
N LEU A 126 27.61 -50.98 -29.16
CA LEU A 126 27.53 -52.44 -28.99
C LEU A 126 27.64 -53.19 -30.33
N LEU A 127 27.02 -52.67 -31.40
CA LEU A 127 27.13 -53.23 -32.74
C LEU A 127 28.57 -53.15 -33.28
N ILE A 128 29.29 -52.05 -33.01
CA ILE A 128 30.70 -51.90 -33.36
C ILE A 128 31.54 -52.96 -32.64
N ILE A 129 31.31 -53.17 -31.33
CA ILE A 129 32.03 -54.18 -30.55
C ILE A 129 31.77 -55.58 -31.08
N ILE A 130 30.51 -55.94 -31.36
CA ILE A 130 30.15 -57.25 -31.92
C ILE A 130 30.72 -57.41 -33.33
N GLY A 131 30.69 -56.36 -34.15
CA GLY A 131 31.28 -56.35 -35.50
C GLY A 131 32.78 -56.57 -35.48
N LEU A 132 33.50 -55.91 -34.56
CA LEU A 132 34.92 -56.14 -34.33
C LEU A 132 35.22 -57.55 -33.80
N ASN A 133 34.36 -58.09 -32.93
CA ASN A 133 34.51 -59.43 -32.36
C ASN A 133 34.18 -60.58 -33.33
N LYS A 134 33.33 -60.34 -34.34
CA LYS A 134 33.03 -61.29 -35.43
C LYS A 134 33.99 -61.17 -36.61
N TRP A 135 34.86 -60.16 -36.63
CA TRP A 135 35.89 -59.98 -37.66
C TRP A 135 37.27 -60.49 -37.21
N TRP A 136 37.29 -61.29 -36.14
CA TRP A 136 38.34 -62.23 -35.77
C TRP A 136 37.74 -63.64 -35.79
#